data_AF-A0A954JRF0-F1
#
_entry.id   AF-A0A954JRF0-F1
#
_cell.length_a   1.000
_cell.length_b   1.000
_cell.length_c   1.000
_cell.angle_alpha   90.00
_cell.angle_beta   90.00
_cell.angle_gamma   90.00
#
_symmetry.space_group_name_H-M   'P 1'
#
loop_
_entity.id
_entity.type
_entity.pdbx_description
1 polymer ?
#
loop_
_entity_poly.entity_id
_entity_poly.type
_entity_poly.pdbx_seq_one_letter_code
_entity_poly.pdbx_strand_id
1 'polypeptide(L)' 'MDFATLYPDHLATVLQRMYAALERSGHDHLLIASGVLKYQFLDDRPYPFAINPHFLQCVPLVEHTDGWIVVTPGKKP' A
#
# COMPACT_ATOMS: atom_id res chain seq x y z
N MET A 1 -0.11 8.96 22.92
CA MET A 1 0.99 8.70 21.96
C MET A 1 0.77 9.62 20.79
N ASP A 2 1.81 10.35 20.39
CA ASP A 2 1.75 11.17 19.18
C ASP A 2 2.19 10.30 18.00
N PHE A 3 1.23 9.90 17.17
CA PHE A 3 1.50 9.05 16.00
C PHE A 3 2.18 9.81 14.87
N ALA A 4 2.03 11.13 14.81
CA ALA A 4 2.62 11.93 13.73
C ALA A 4 4.15 11.93 13.82
N THR A 5 4.71 11.88 15.03
CA THR A 5 6.16 11.81 15.26
C THR A 5 6.74 10.41 15.06
N LEU A 6 5.95 9.35 15.28
CA LEU A 6 6.39 7.95 15.11
C LEU A 6 6.24 7.43 13.67
N TYR A 7 5.33 8.01 12.89
CA TYR A 7 5.01 7.55 11.54
C TYR A 7 6.20 7.62 10.55
N PRO A 8 7.08 8.64 10.55
CA PRO A 8 8.25 8.66 9.69
C PRO A 8 9.18 7.44 9.89
N ASP A 9 9.43 7.06 11.14
CA ASP A 9 10.29 5.90 11.48
C ASP A 9 9.65 4.57 11.06
N HIS A 10 8.33 4.46 11.26
CA HIS A 10 7.54 3.34 10.75
C HIS A 10 7.66 3.22 9.23
N LEU A 11 7.42 4.32 8.50
CA LEU A 11 7.47 4.32 7.04
C LEU A 11 8.88 3.99 6.53
N ALA A 12 9.93 4.52 7.16
CA ALA A 12 11.31 4.20 6.82
C ALA A 12 11.60 2.69 6.95
N THR A 13 11.12 2.07 8.04
CA THR A 13 11.28 0.63 8.27
C THR A 13 10.54 -0.20 7.22
N VAL A 14 9.32 0.20 6.84
CA VAL A 14 8.53 -0.47 5.80
C VAL A 14 9.24 -0.36 4.45
N LEU A 15 9.69 0.84 4.06
CA LEU A 15 10.38 1.07 2.79
C LEU A 15 11.70 0.31 2.69
N GLN A 16 12.49 0.26 3.77
CA GLN A 16 13.74 -0.51 3.79
C GLN A 16 13.51 -2.00 3.46
N ARG A 17 12.43 -2.60 3.98
CA ARG A 17 12.07 -3.99 3.68
C ARG A 17 11.66 -4.17 2.22
N MET A 18 10.93 -3.21 1.66
CA MET A 18 10.53 -3.23 0.25
C MET A 18 11.74 -3.08 -0.68
N TYR A 19 12.68 -2.18 -0.37
CA TYR A 19 13.90 -2.01 -1.14
C TYR A 19 14.77 -3.28 -1.14
N ALA A 20 14.95 -3.92 0.01
CA ALA A 20 15.67 -5.19 0.09
C ALA A 20 15.00 -6.31 -0.74
N ALA A 21 13.66 -6.32 -0.78
CA ALA A 21 12.92 -7.28 -1.61
C ALA A 21 13.06 -6.99 -3.12
N LEU A 22 13.04 -5.72 -3.51
CA LEU A 22 13.26 -5.29 -4.90
C LEU A 22 14.65 -5.68 -5.38
N GLU A 23 15.70 -5.37 -4.60
CA GLU A 23 17.07 -5.74 -4.89
C GLU A 23 17.22 -7.27 -5.05
N ARG A 24 16.69 -8.04 -4.10
CA ARG A 24 16.76 -9.51 -4.15
C ARG A 24 16.00 -10.12 -5.33
N SER A 25 14.94 -9.46 -5.79
CA SER A 25 14.12 -9.97 -6.91
C SER A 25 14.55 -9.41 -8.28
N GLY A 26 15.49 -8.46 -8.32
CA GLY A 26 15.97 -7.85 -9.55
C GLY A 26 14.96 -6.90 -10.22
N HIS A 27 14.16 -6.18 -9.42
CA HIS A 27 13.16 -5.22 -9.93
C HIS A 27 13.47 -3.79 -9.49
N ASP A 28 13.10 -2.82 -10.34
CA ASP A 28 13.33 -1.39 -10.08
C ASP A 28 12.22 -0.73 -9.26
N HIS A 29 10.98 -1.23 -9.41
CA HIS A 29 9.77 -0.61 -8.86
C HIS A 29 8.83 -1.64 -8.26
N LEU A 30 8.16 -1.26 -7.16
CA LEU A 30 7.04 -2.01 -6.59
C LEU A 30 5.78 -1.16 -6.69
N LEU A 31 4.75 -1.70 -7.35
CA LEU A 31 3.42 -1.09 -7.42
C LEU A 31 2.50 -1.82 -6.44
N ILE A 32 1.89 -1.07 -5.52
CA ILE A 32 0.96 -1.59 -4.52
C ILE A 32 -0.41 -1.00 -4.79
N ALA A 33 -1.34 -1.82 -5.28
CA ALA A 33 -2.74 -1.43 -5.42
C ALA A 33 -3.43 -1.42 -4.05
N SER A 34 -4.31 -0.45 -3.80
CA SER A 34 -5.19 -0.47 -2.62
C SER A 34 -6.26 -1.56 -2.74
N GLY A 35 -6.67 -1.89 -3.96
CA GLY A 35 -7.72 -2.85 -4.28
C GLY A 35 -8.85 -2.18 -5.05
N VAL A 36 -9.84 -2.99 -5.45
CA VAL A 36 -11.00 -2.53 -6.22
C VAL A 36 -12.28 -2.98 -5.55
N LEU A 37 -13.36 -2.24 -5.76
CA LEU A 37 -14.70 -2.69 -5.37
C LEU A 37 -15.08 -3.93 -6.19
N LYS A 38 -15.58 -4.94 -5.48
CA LYS A 38 -16.14 -6.15 -6.09
C LYS A 38 -17.65 -6.09 -5.99
N TYR A 39 -18.34 -6.47 -7.06
CA TYR A 39 -19.79 -6.44 -7.14
C TYR A 39 -20.38 -7.84 -7.04
N GLN A 40 -21.58 -7.91 -6.46
CA GLN A 40 -22.34 -9.15 -6.35
C GLN A 40 -22.74 -9.65 -7.74
N PHE A 41 -22.82 -10.97 -7.89
CA PHE A 41 -23.09 -11.58 -9.19
C PHE A 41 -24.48 -11.17 -9.71
N LEU A 42 -24.52 -10.57 -10.91
CA LEU A 42 -25.73 -10.05 -11.56
C LEU A 42 -26.48 -8.97 -10.76
N ASP A 43 -25.76 -8.22 -9.92
CA ASP A 43 -26.31 -7.14 -9.10
C ASP A 43 -25.36 -5.91 -9.17
N ASP A 44 -25.86 -4.72 -8.91
CA ASP A 44 -25.09 -3.47 -8.84
C ASP A 44 -24.58 -3.17 -7.42
N ARG A 45 -24.91 -4.03 -6.45
CA ARG A 45 -24.46 -3.91 -5.05
C ARG A 45 -23.01 -4.35 -4.84
N PRO A 46 -22.17 -3.53 -4.18
CA PRO A 46 -20.81 -3.92 -3.84
C PRO A 46 -20.77 -4.89 -2.65
N TYR A 47 -19.73 -5.73 -2.59
CA TYR A 47 -19.27 -6.36 -1.36
C TYR A 47 -18.57 -5.33 -0.47
N PRO A 48 -18.49 -5.57 0.85
CA PRO A 48 -17.62 -4.79 1.72
C PRO A 48 -16.19 -4.74 1.17
N PHE A 49 -15.65 -3.53 1.04
CA PHE A 49 -14.29 -3.34 0.58
C PHE A 49 -13.30 -3.86 1.62
N ALA A 50 -12.36 -4.68 1.18
CA ALA A 50 -11.22 -5.12 1.98
C ALA A 50 -9.96 -4.59 1.32
N ILE A 51 -9.37 -3.57 1.95
CA ILE A 51 -8.16 -2.94 1.45
C ILE A 51 -6.95 -3.87 1.55
N ASN A 52 -6.05 -3.78 0.58
CA ASN A 52 -4.80 -4.52 0.58
C ASN A 52 -3.95 -4.18 1.82
N PRO A 53 -3.60 -5.16 2.68
CA PRO A 53 -2.78 -4.91 3.87
C PRO A 53 -1.41 -4.29 3.56
N HIS A 54 -0.82 -4.60 2.39
CA HIS A 54 0.45 -4.00 1.98
C HIS A 54 0.33 -2.50 1.68
N PHE A 55 -0.84 -2.05 1.21
CA PHE A 55 -1.12 -0.62 1.03
C PHE A 55 -1.24 0.09 2.37
N LEU A 56 -1.97 -0.52 3.32
CA LEU A 56 -2.14 0.02 4.68
C LEU A 56 -0.84 0.12 5.48
N GLN A 57 0.10 -0.79 5.24
CA GLN A 57 1.42 -0.72 5.86
C GLN A 57 2.15 0.58 5.51
N CYS A 58 1.93 1.11 4.31
CA CYS A 58 2.51 2.36 3.86
C CYS A 58 1.71 3.57 4.33
N VAL A 59 0.39 3.58 4.13
CA VAL A 59 -0.46 4.76 4.38
C VAL A 59 -1.76 4.35 5.11
N PRO A 60 -2.18 5.06 6.17
CA PRO A 60 -3.33 4.67 6.98
C PRO A 60 -4.68 5.10 6.35
N LEU A 61 -4.87 4.84 5.05
CA LEU A 61 -6.13 5.13 4.33
C LEU A 61 -6.94 3.85 4.19
N VAL A 62 -7.93 3.62 5.07
CA VAL A 62 -8.64 2.32 5.17
C VAL A 62 -9.78 2.11 4.17
N GLU A 63 -10.28 3.18 3.54
CA GLU A 63 -11.42 3.13 2.61
C GLU A 63 -11.05 3.53 1.17
N HIS A 64 -9.77 3.77 0.89
CA HIS A 64 -9.34 4.26 -0.42
C HIS A 64 -9.29 3.15 -1.46
N THR A 65 -10.23 3.15 -2.40
CA THR A 65 -10.29 2.20 -3.53
C THR A 65 -9.53 2.74 -4.75
N ASP A 66 -9.14 1.85 -5.65
CA ASP A 66 -8.58 2.17 -6.98
C ASP A 66 -7.28 2.99 -6.95
N GLY A 67 -6.62 3.05 -5.79
CA GLY A 67 -5.39 3.78 -5.56
C GLY A 67 -4.16 2.91 -5.77
N TRP A 68 -3.02 3.57 -6.00
CA TRP A 68 -1.72 2.93 -6.17
C TRP A 68 -0.65 3.68 -5.39
N ILE A 69 0.27 2.93 -4.80
CA ILE A 69 1.55 3.45 -4.28
C ILE A 69 2.65 2.91 -5.18
N VAL A 70 3.56 3.78 -5.60
CA VAL A 70 4.74 3.41 -6.38
C VAL A 70 5.97 3.56 -5.49
N VAL A 71 6.60 2.45 -5.16
CA VAL A 71 7.83 2.43 -4.37
C VAL A 71 9.01 2.31 -5.32
N THR A 72 9.86 3.33 -5.32
CA THR A 72 11.12 3.38 -6.10
C THR A 72 12.26 3.74 -5.16
N PRO A 73 13.32 2.91 -5.05
CA PRO A 73 14.49 3.25 -4.23
C PRO A 73 15.04 4.65 -4.55
N GLY A 74 15.28 5.44 -3.50
CA GLY A 74 15.81 6.81 -3.63
C GLY A 74 14.80 7.88 -4.05
N LYS A 75 13.53 7.53 -4.31
CA LYS A 75 12.46 8.50 -4.55
C LYS A 75 11.42 8.41 -3.43
N LYS A 76 10.81 9.56 -3.11
CA LYS A 76 9.65 9.56 -2.22
C LYS A 76 8.48 8.89 -2.96
N PRO A 77 7.81 7.89 -2.35
CA PRO A 77 6.61 7.26 -2.90
C PRO A 77 5.45 8.25 -3.08
#